data_AF-A0A2H0LXZ9-F1
#
_entry.id   AF-A0A2H0LXZ9-F1
#
_cell.length_a   1.000
_cell.length_b   1.000
_cell.length_c   1.000
_cell.angle_alpha   90.00
_cell.angle_beta   90.00
_cell.angle_gamma   90.00
#
_symmetry.space_group_name_H-M   'P 1'
#
loop_
_entity.id
_entity.type
_entity.pdbx_description
1 polymer ?
#
loop_
_entity_poly.entity_id
_entity_poly.type
_entity_poly.pdbx_seq_one_letter_code
_entity_poly.pdbx_strand_id
1 'polypeptide(L)'
;MAYIHKELASGRWHELSFFAQMANIGSEVERAIRWKNKRCLKELARVRKVMCDYFAFDNQYHSTDKSWQNYFYAFNFAARSAT
;
A
#
# COMPACT_ATOMS: atom_id res chain seq x y z
N MET A 1 13.07 -6.41 -17.61
CA MET A 1 12.91 -6.44 -16.15
C MET A 1 12.32 -7.78 -15.74
N ALA A 2 12.99 -8.52 -14.86
CA ALA A 2 12.44 -9.75 -14.28
C ALA A 2 11.44 -9.37 -13.17
N TYR A 3 10.16 -9.66 -13.40
CA TYR A 3 9.12 -9.52 -12.37
C TYR A 3 9.35 -10.59 -11.32
N ILE A 4 9.80 -10.21 -10.12
CA ILE A 4 10.08 -11.14 -9.01
C ILE A 4 8.78 -11.79 -8.49
N HIS A 5 7.62 -11.18 -8.75
CA HIS A 5 6.32 -11.64 -8.29
C HIS A 5 5.25 -11.61 -9.40
N LYS A 6 5.43 -12.39 -10.47
CA LYS A 6 4.43 -12.49 -11.57
C LYS A 6 3.04 -12.90 -11.07
N GLU A 7 2.97 -13.71 -10.01
CA GLU A 7 1.69 -14.24 -9.54
C GLU A 7 0.90 -13.32 -8.61
N LEU A 8 1.55 -12.32 -8.01
CA LEU A 8 0.84 -11.35 -7.16
C LEU A 8 -0.16 -10.52 -7.96
N ALA A 9 0.21 -10.18 -9.20
CA ALA A 9 -0.65 -9.46 -10.13
C ALA A 9 -1.71 -10.36 -10.80
N SER A 10 -1.53 -11.69 -10.79
CA SER A 10 -2.44 -12.65 -11.44
C SER A 10 -3.62 -13.10 -10.58
N GLY A 11 -3.97 -12.34 -9.54
CA GLY A 11 -5.17 -12.56 -8.71
C GLY A 11 -4.91 -13.01 -7.26
N ARG A 12 -3.68 -13.41 -6.91
CA ARG A 12 -3.34 -13.87 -5.54
C ARG A 12 -3.36 -12.77 -4.49
N TRP A 13 -3.47 -11.50 -4.88
CA TRP A 13 -3.60 -10.37 -3.97
C TRP A 13 -4.73 -10.55 -2.93
N HIS A 14 -5.88 -11.05 -3.37
CA HIS A 14 -7.05 -11.26 -2.49
C HIS A 14 -6.89 -12.43 -1.52
N GLU A 15 -5.93 -13.33 -1.77
CA GLU A 15 -5.63 -14.47 -0.89
C GLU A 15 -4.71 -14.07 0.28
N LEU A 16 -4.03 -12.93 0.15
CA LEU A 16 -3.17 -12.41 1.21
C LEU A 16 -4.02 -11.92 2.40
N SER A 17 -3.52 -12.18 3.61
CA SER A 17 -4.09 -11.57 4.81
C SER A 17 -3.98 -10.04 4.73
N PHE A 18 -4.84 -9.34 5.47
CA PHE A 18 -4.79 -7.88 5.55
C PHE A 18 -3.39 -7.36 5.88
N PHE A 19 -2.72 -7.96 6.88
CA PHE A 19 -1.35 -7.59 7.25
C PHE A 19 -0.34 -7.83 6.12
N ALA A 20 -0.48 -8.92 5.36
CA ALA A 20 0.41 -9.20 4.23
C ALA A 20 0.20 -8.21 3.07
N GLN A 21 -1.05 -7.83 2.78
CA GLN A 21 -1.37 -6.76 1.82
C GLN A 21 -0.76 -5.43 2.26
N MET A 22 -0.93 -5.07 3.53
CA MET A 22 -0.41 -3.82 4.09
C MET A 22 1.12 -3.77 4.14
N ALA A 23 1.79 -4.90 4.40
CA ALA A 23 3.25 -4.99 4.35
C ALA A 23 3.79 -4.76 2.92
N ASN A 24 3.10 -5.29 1.90
CA ASN A 24 3.43 -5.05 0.50
C ASN A 24 3.25 -3.56 0.15
N ILE A 25 2.09 -2.98 0.50
CA ILE A 25 1.79 -1.57 0.28
C ILE A 25 2.82 -0.67 0.98
N GLY A 26 3.13 -0.94 2.25
CA GLY A 26 4.10 -0.16 3.01
C GLY A 26 5.49 -0.19 2.39
N SER A 27 5.93 -1.35 1.87
CA SER A 27 7.20 -1.49 1.16
C SER A 27 7.23 -0.66 -0.13
N GLU A 28 6.13 -0.63 -0.87
CA GLU A 28 5.99 0.16 -2.10
C GLU A 28 5.92 1.67 -1.85
N VAL A 29 5.19 2.09 -0.81
CA VAL A 29 5.17 3.48 -0.35
C VAL A 29 6.59 3.94 0.00
N GLU A 30 7.34 3.13 0.75
CA GLU A 30 8.71 3.46 1.12
C GLU A 30 9.64 3.53 -0.09
N ARG A 31 9.52 2.56 -1.01
CA ARG A 31 10.29 2.56 -2.26
C ARG A 31 10.00 3.81 -3.09
N ALA A 32 8.73 4.20 -3.22
CA ALA A 32 8.31 5.39 -3.94
C ALA A 32 8.81 6.69 -3.28
N ILE A 33 8.83 6.77 -1.94
CA ILE A 33 9.39 7.91 -1.21
C ILE A 33 10.89 8.08 -1.49
N ARG A 34 11.63 6.97 -1.62
CA ARG A 34 13.08 6.99 -1.91
C ARG A 34 13.42 7.46 -3.33
N TRP A 35 12.46 7.55 -4.25
CA TRP A 35 12.72 7.98 -5.62
C TRP A 35 12.96 9.50 -5.70
N LYS A 36 13.99 9.90 -6.48
CA LYS A 36 14.50 11.28 -6.49
C LYS A 36 13.56 12.35 -7.10
N ASN A 37 12.48 11.97 -7.78
CA ASN A 37 11.60 12.92 -8.47
C ASN A 37 10.41 13.34 -7.58
N LYS A 38 10.57 14.49 -6.92
CA LYS A 38 9.89 14.88 -5.65
C LYS A 38 8.44 15.36 -5.74
N ARG A 39 7.76 15.28 -6.89
CA ARG A 39 6.47 15.97 -7.05
C ARG A 39 5.32 15.36 -6.22
N CYS A 40 5.35 14.06 -5.93
CA CYS A 40 4.26 13.36 -5.24
C CYS A 40 4.60 12.86 -3.82
N LEU A 41 5.68 13.34 -3.21
CA LEU A 41 6.15 12.83 -1.91
C LEU A 41 5.21 13.15 -0.74
N LYS A 42 4.44 14.24 -0.81
CA LYS A 42 3.59 14.68 0.31
C LYS A 42 2.51 13.65 0.66
N GLU A 43 1.78 13.16 -0.34
CA GLU A 43 0.73 12.16 -0.10
C GLU A 43 1.32 10.82 0.31
N LEU A 44 2.43 10.38 -0.29
CA LEU A 44 3.13 9.16 0.12
C LEU A 44 3.65 9.24 1.57
N ALA A 45 4.23 10.38 1.96
CA ALA A 45 4.67 10.60 3.34
C ALA A 45 3.49 10.63 4.33
N ARG A 46 2.34 11.17 3.92
CA ARG A 46 1.11 11.13 4.71
C ARG A 46 0.62 9.69 4.89
N VAL A 47 0.57 8.91 3.81
CA VAL A 47 0.21 7.48 3.87
C VAL A 47 1.15 6.74 4.81
N ARG A 48 2.47 6.93 4.68
CA ARG A 48 3.46 6.34 5.61
C ARG A 48 3.17 6.74 7.06
N LYS A 49 2.92 8.02 7.32
CA LYS A 49 2.64 8.52 8.68
C LYS A 49 1.40 7.84 9.29
N VAL A 50 0.28 7.82 8.56
CA VAL A 50 -0.98 7.24 9.04
C VAL A 50 -0.85 5.72 9.20
N MET A 51 -0.08 5.07 8.32
CA MET A 51 0.20 3.63 8.42
C MET A 51 1.02 3.29 9.66
N CYS A 52 2.08 4.07 9.94
CA CYS A 52 2.84 3.90 11.17
C CYS A 52 1.97 4.16 12.41
N ASP A 53 1.16 5.23 12.41
CA ASP A 53 0.24 5.57 13.50
C ASP A 53 -0.72 4.41 13.83
N TYR A 54 -1.30 3.79 12.80
CA TYR A 54 -2.23 2.69 12.94
C TYR A 54 -1.58 1.39 13.46
N PHE A 55 -0.36 1.05 13.01
CA PHE A 55 0.29 -0.22 13.36
C PHE A 55 1.15 -0.18 14.62
N ALA A 56 1.75 0.96 14.94
CA ALA A 56 2.82 1.05 15.95
C ALA A 56 2.55 2.07 17.06
N PHE A 57 1.50 2.88 16.95
CA PHE A 57 1.17 3.93 17.91
C PHE A 57 -0.31 3.86 18.31
N ASP A 58 -0.81 4.94 18.93
CA ASP A 58 -2.14 5.02 19.53
C ASP A 58 -3.28 5.17 18.51
N ASN A 59 -2.99 5.02 17.21
CA ASN A 59 -3.97 5.18 16.13
C ASN A 59 -4.79 6.49 16.27
N GLN A 60 -4.08 7.61 16.43
CA GLN A 60 -4.69 8.94 16.61
C GLN A 60 -5.57 9.36 15.42
N TYR A 61 -5.32 8.80 14.23
CA TYR A 61 -6.15 9.02 13.06
C TYR A 61 -7.39 8.12 12.99
N HIS A 62 -7.62 7.27 13.99
CA HIS A 62 -8.75 6.34 14.09
C HIS A 62 -8.94 5.48 12.83
N SER A 63 -7.82 5.05 12.25
CA SER A 63 -7.82 4.17 11.08
C SER A 63 -8.33 2.78 11.46
N THR A 64 -9.01 2.13 10.51
CA THR A 64 -9.51 0.77 10.63
C THR A 64 -9.09 -0.06 9.43
N ASP A 65 -9.08 -1.39 9.55
CA ASP A 65 -8.81 -2.32 8.45
C ASP A 65 -9.68 -2.00 7.23
N LYS A 66 -10.96 -1.70 7.49
CA LYS A 66 -11.92 -1.35 6.43
C LYS A 66 -11.57 -0.03 5.75
N SER A 67 -11.15 0.98 6.50
CA SER A 67 -10.72 2.27 5.92
C SER A 67 -9.51 2.12 5.01
N TRP A 68 -8.54 1.28 5.40
CA TRP A 68 -7.36 0.97 4.59
C TRP A 68 -7.72 0.21 3.32
N GLN A 69 -8.56 -0.82 3.45
CA GLN A 69 -9.06 -1.58 2.31
C GLN A 69 -9.79 -0.66 1.32
N ASN A 70 -10.66 0.23 1.80
CA ASN A 70 -11.40 1.17 0.95
C ASN A 70 -10.46 2.17 0.25
N TYR A 71 -9.49 2.72 0.97
CA TYR A 71 -8.53 3.69 0.42
C TYR A 71 -7.69 3.09 -0.72
N PHE A 72 -7.19 1.85 -0.52
CA PHE A 72 -6.41 1.15 -1.54
C PHE A 72 -7.25 0.35 -2.54
N TYR A 73 -8.58 0.29 -2.38
CA TYR A 73 -9.45 -0.50 -3.26
C TYR A 73 -9.36 -0.06 -4.72
N ALA A 74 -9.40 1.26 -4.98
CA ALA A 74 -9.31 1.80 -6.32
C ALA A 74 -7.96 1.48 -6.98
N PHE A 75 -6.87 1.51 -6.21
CA PHE A 75 -5.54 1.13 -6.68
C PHE A 75 -5.46 -0.37 -6.99
N ASN A 76 -5.98 -1.22 -6.12
CA ASN A 76 -6.01 -2.66 -6.33
C ASN A 76 -6.85 -3.02 -7.58
N PHE A 77 -7.97 -2.34 -7.78
CA PHE A 77 -8.79 -2.50 -8.98
C PHE A 77 -8.03 -2.10 -10.24
N ALA A 78 -7.38 -0.93 -10.24
CA ALA A 78 -6.60 -0.45 -11.37
C ALA A 78 -5.40 -1.36 -11.70
N ALA A 79 -4.71 -1.87 -10.67
CA ALA A 79 -3.60 -2.80 -10.83
C ALA A 79 -4.03 -4.13 -11.48
N ARG A 80 -5.26 -4.60 -11.20
CA ARG A 80 -5.84 -5.80 -11.82
C ARG A 80 -6.21 -5.60 -13.29
N SER A 81 -6.67 -4.40 -13.66
CA SER A 81 -7.01 -4.10 -15.06
C SER A 81 -5.80 -3.87 -15.96
N ALA A 82 -4.59 -3.76 -15.38
CA ALA A 82 -3.33 -3.54 -16.11
C ALA A 82 -2.57 -4.84 -16.44
N THR A 83 -3.09 -6.00 -16.02
CA THR A 83 -2.62 -7.35 -16.37
C THR A 83 -3.56 -8.00 -17.38
#